data_AF-A0A0R0J959-F1
#
_entry.id   AF-A0A0R0J959-F1
#
_cell.length_a   1.000
_cell.length_b   1.000
_cell.length_c   1.000
_cell.angle_alpha   90.00
_cell.angle_beta   90.00
_cell.angle_gamma   90.00
#
_symmetry.space_group_name_H-M   'P 1'
#
loop_
_entity.id
_entity.type
_entity.pdbx_description
1 polymer ?
#
loop_
_entity_poly.entity_id
_entity_poly.type
_entity_poly.pdbx_seq_one_letter_code
_entity_poly.pdbx_strand_id
1 'polypeptide(L)'
;MLRLLKPQPFPSGHHLIQRCAVSGTAKGKAKIKAGQALKRSRITTKKPGSATAGPPMSRERQERERLYEQCLQAPTPLRHLTQKEREREAEREKLGLISKDRQREIDMMKRKDDKFKVSEKPTIIGTPGLDYVSLGLVDVDKLPKYDLTVEDGRRLAKEYSRVLMRKHRARQAAESNLLRMKKEAANRISGKEKIR
;
A
#
# COMPACT_ATOMS: atom_id res chain seq x y z
N MET A 1 -26.55 21.76 -52.77
CA MET A 1 -25.47 20.75 -52.87
C MET A 1 -24.50 20.97 -51.73
N LEU A 2 -24.46 20.08 -50.73
CA LEU A 2 -23.59 20.19 -49.56
C LEU A 2 -22.30 19.42 -49.83
N ARG A 3 -21.15 20.12 -49.84
CA ARG A 3 -19.82 19.50 -49.99
C ARG A 3 -19.34 19.00 -48.64
N LEU A 4 -19.29 17.68 -48.47
CA LEU A 4 -18.65 16.99 -47.35
C LEU A 4 -17.12 17.10 -47.51
N LEU A 5 -16.46 17.85 -46.63
CA LEU A 5 -15.00 17.85 -46.52
C LEU A 5 -14.55 16.62 -45.72
N LYS A 6 -13.62 15.88 -46.31
CA LYS A 6 -13.00 14.65 -45.78
C LYS A 6 -12.12 14.98 -44.56
N PRO A 7 -12.27 14.33 -43.40
CA PRO A 7 -11.35 14.55 -42.28
C PRO A 7 -9.97 13.97 -42.60
N GLN A 8 -8.94 14.78 -42.43
CA GLN A 8 -7.54 14.34 -42.50
C GLN A 8 -7.19 13.50 -41.26
N PRO A 9 -6.53 12.34 -41.40
CA PRO A 9 -6.08 11.57 -40.26
C PRO A 9 -4.86 12.27 -39.62
N PHE A 10 -5.03 12.73 -38.37
CA PHE A 10 -3.90 13.15 -37.54
C PHE A 10 -2.95 11.97 -37.30
N PRO A 11 -1.64 12.07 -37.58
CA PRO A 11 -0.68 11.04 -37.23
C PRO A 11 -0.22 11.25 -35.78
N SER A 12 -1.05 10.89 -34.79
CA SER A 12 -0.61 10.87 -33.38
C SER A 12 -0.56 9.44 -32.84
N GLY A 13 0.22 8.59 -33.51
CA GLY A 13 0.58 7.26 -33.04
C GLY A 13 1.86 7.31 -32.20
N HIS A 14 1.88 8.08 -31.11
CA HIS A 14 2.96 7.98 -30.12
C HIS A 14 2.50 7.10 -28.97
N HIS A 15 2.44 5.80 -29.27
CA HIS A 15 2.37 4.77 -28.25
C HIS A 15 3.70 4.76 -27.49
N LEU A 16 3.82 5.62 -26.46
CA LEU A 16 4.83 5.45 -25.41
C LEU A 16 4.45 4.28 -24.50
N ILE A 17 4.17 3.11 -25.10
CA ILE A 17 4.05 1.87 -24.35
C ILE A 17 5.48 1.46 -24.05
N GLN A 18 5.94 1.76 -22.83
CA GLN A 18 7.15 1.17 -22.29
C GLN A 18 6.97 -0.35 -22.27
N ARG A 19 7.43 -1.01 -23.34
CA ARG A 19 7.54 -2.47 -23.40
C ARG A 19 8.70 -2.88 -22.51
N CYS A 20 8.45 -3.02 -21.21
CA CYS A 20 9.35 -3.73 -20.33
C CYS A 20 9.39 -5.19 -20.78
N ALA A 21 10.39 -5.56 -21.58
CA ALA A 21 10.80 -6.95 -21.68
C ALA A 21 11.37 -7.33 -20.31
N VAL A 22 10.59 -8.05 -19.50
CA VAL A 22 11.12 -8.68 -18.29
C VAL A 22 12.13 -9.71 -18.78
N SER A 23 13.41 -9.36 -18.68
CA SER A 23 14.53 -10.29 -18.86
C SER A 23 14.24 -11.55 -18.06
N GLY A 24 14.43 -12.70 -18.70
CA GLY A 24 14.07 -14.01 -18.18
C GLY A 24 14.38 -14.16 -16.70
N THR A 25 13.45 -14.81 -16.00
CA THR A 25 13.63 -15.28 -14.63
C THR A 25 15.05 -15.81 -14.47
N ALA A 26 15.77 -15.29 -13.48
CA ALA A 26 17.10 -15.77 -13.15
C ALA A 26 17.03 -17.29 -13.02
N LYS A 27 17.81 -17.95 -13.87
CA LYS A 27 18.08 -19.38 -13.86
C LYS A 27 18.28 -19.85 -12.41
N GLY A 28 17.42 -20.74 -11.95
CA GLY A 28 17.57 -21.28 -10.60
C GLY A 28 16.42 -22.11 -10.06
N LYS A 29 15.58 -22.74 -10.89
CA LYS A 29 14.82 -23.91 -10.42
C LYS A 29 15.83 -25.05 -10.21
N ALA A 30 16.52 -25.05 -9.08
CA ALA A 30 17.14 -26.26 -8.58
C ALA A 30 16.01 -27.30 -8.49
N LYS A 31 16.19 -28.43 -9.18
CA LYS A 31 15.33 -29.61 -9.03
C LYS A 31 15.44 -30.06 -7.57
N ILE A 32 14.61 -29.53 -6.70
CA ILE A 32 14.41 -30.10 -5.37
C ILE A 32 13.70 -31.42 -5.65
N LYS A 33 14.43 -32.54 -5.53
CA LYS A 33 13.82 -33.87 -5.51
C LYS A 33 12.71 -33.84 -4.46
N ALA A 34 11.46 -33.98 -4.90
CA ALA A 34 10.34 -34.19 -4.00
C ALA A 34 10.66 -35.42 -3.14
N GLY A 35 10.81 -35.23 -1.84
CA GLY A 35 11.10 -36.31 -0.88
C GLY A 35 12.28 -36.09 0.07
N GLN A 36 13.10 -35.03 -0.09
CA GLN A 36 14.12 -34.76 0.93
C GLN A 36 13.47 -34.16 2.19
N ALA A 37 13.52 -34.90 3.30
CA ALA A 37 13.09 -34.39 4.60
C ALA A 37 13.94 -33.16 4.98
N LEU A 38 13.30 -31.99 5.11
CA LEU A 38 13.96 -30.79 5.61
C LEU A 38 14.54 -31.09 7.00
N LYS A 39 15.85 -30.93 7.14
CA LYS A 39 16.53 -31.01 8.44
C LYS A 39 15.99 -29.89 9.33
N ARG A 40 15.10 -30.24 10.26
CA ARG A 40 14.58 -29.31 11.26
C ARG A 40 15.69 -29.06 12.27
N SER A 41 16.12 -27.80 12.42
CA SER A 41 17.10 -27.44 13.43
C SER A 41 16.50 -27.63 14.82
N ARG A 42 17.05 -28.56 15.60
CA ARG A 42 16.68 -28.82 17.00
C ARG A 42 17.31 -27.75 17.88
N ILE A 43 16.51 -26.79 18.33
CA ILE A 43 16.95 -25.77 19.30
C ILE A 43 16.91 -26.41 20.69
N THR A 44 18.07 -26.69 21.28
CA THR A 44 18.18 -27.14 22.66
C THR A 44 18.26 -25.91 23.57
N THR A 45 17.25 -25.64 24.38
CA THR A 45 17.29 -24.59 25.39
C THR A 45 18.12 -25.06 26.58
N LYS A 46 19.28 -24.44 26.83
CA LYS A 46 19.96 -24.54 28.13
C LYS A 46 19.31 -23.57 29.12
N LYS A 47 19.13 -24.01 30.38
CA LYS A 47 18.60 -23.24 31.51
C LYS A 47 19.41 -21.95 31.75
N PRO A 48 18.79 -20.88 32.27
CA PRO A 48 19.43 -19.58 32.41
C PRO A 48 20.36 -19.58 33.63
N GLY A 49 21.61 -19.17 33.42
CA GLY A 49 22.57 -18.94 34.47
C GLY A 49 23.80 -18.23 33.93
N SER A 50 24.13 -17.11 34.57
CA SER A 50 25.34 -16.28 34.39
C SER A 50 25.34 -15.30 33.21
N ALA A 51 25.11 -14.03 33.54
CA ALA A 51 25.44 -12.89 32.71
C ALA A 51 26.95 -12.68 32.71
N THR A 52 27.57 -12.76 31.53
CA THR A 52 28.88 -12.17 31.25
C THR A 52 28.73 -11.34 29.98
N ALA A 53 29.28 -10.12 30.01
CA ALA A 53 29.26 -9.18 28.89
C ALA A 53 29.89 -9.84 27.66
N GLY A 54 29.04 -10.18 26.69
CA GLY A 54 29.42 -10.87 25.48
C GLY A 54 29.90 -9.92 24.37
N PRO A 55 30.61 -10.45 23.35
CA PRO A 55 31.15 -9.70 22.21
C PRO A 55 30.06 -9.00 21.37
N PRO A 56 30.41 -8.00 20.54
CA PRO A 56 29.45 -7.24 19.75
C PRO A 56 28.54 -8.16 18.94
N MET A 57 27.25 -7.97 19.14
CA MET A 57 26.17 -8.80 18.60
C MET A 57 26.20 -8.77 17.07
N SER A 58 26.04 -9.92 16.42
CA SER A 58 25.92 -9.96 14.96
C SER A 58 24.72 -9.11 14.51
N ARG A 59 24.83 -8.47 13.35
CA ARG A 59 23.78 -7.60 12.79
C ARG A 59 22.41 -8.29 12.77
N GLU A 60 22.38 -9.57 12.39
CA GLU A 60 21.17 -10.40 12.39
C GLU A 60 20.56 -10.57 13.79
N ARG A 61 21.40 -10.74 14.83
CA ARG A 61 20.92 -10.82 16.22
C ARG A 61 20.36 -9.49 16.70
N GLN A 62 21.00 -8.38 16.33
CA GLN A 62 20.53 -7.04 16.67
C GLN A 62 19.20 -6.71 15.96
N GLU A 63 19.05 -7.08 14.70
CA GLU A 63 17.79 -6.92 13.94
C GLU A 63 16.67 -7.77 14.54
N ARG A 64 16.97 -9.00 14.97
CA ARG A 64 16.01 -9.88 15.65
C ARG A 64 15.58 -9.33 17.01
N GLU A 65 16.50 -8.80 17.82
CA GLU A 65 16.19 -8.18 19.11
C GLU A 65 15.34 -6.91 18.93
N ARG A 66 15.66 -6.06 17.94
CA ARG A 66 14.83 -4.90 17.57
C ARG A 66 13.41 -5.30 17.15
N LEU A 67 13.27 -6.39 16.38
CA LEU A 67 11.96 -6.91 16.00
C LEU A 67 11.16 -7.40 17.22
N TYR A 68 11.82 -8.07 18.18
CA TYR A 68 11.15 -8.46 19.43
C TYR A 68 10.70 -7.26 20.24
N GLU A 69 11.55 -6.24 20.38
CA GLU A 69 11.20 -5.00 21.06
C GLU A 69 10.04 -4.28 20.36
N GLN A 70 10.04 -4.21 19.03
CA GLN A 70 8.95 -3.61 18.26
C GLN A 70 7.62 -4.36 18.43
N CYS A 71 7.65 -5.69 18.46
CA CYS A 71 6.45 -6.49 18.69
C CYS A 71 5.92 -6.32 20.13
N LEU A 72 6.80 -6.27 21.13
CA LEU A 72 6.43 -6.05 22.53
C LEU A 72 5.95 -4.62 22.79
N GLN A 73 6.48 -3.65 22.06
CA GLN A 73 6.10 -2.24 22.13
C GLN A 73 5.06 -1.86 21.06
N ALA A 74 4.50 -2.81 20.32
CA ALA A 74 3.50 -2.50 19.30
C ALA A 74 2.33 -1.77 19.96
N PRO A 75 1.83 -0.68 19.36
CA PRO A 75 0.68 0.03 19.91
C PRO A 75 -0.50 -0.93 19.97
N THR A 76 -1.13 -1.00 21.14
CA THR A 76 -2.46 -1.61 21.23
C THR A 76 -3.42 -0.78 20.39
N PRO A 77 -4.45 -1.39 19.77
CA PRO A 77 -5.45 -0.64 19.02
C PRO A 77 -6.02 0.45 19.92
N LEU A 78 -5.92 1.71 19.45
CA LEU A 78 -6.30 2.90 20.21
C LEU A 78 -7.76 2.74 20.68
N ARG A 79 -7.94 2.57 21.99
CA ARG A 79 -9.26 2.67 22.62
C ARG A 79 -9.58 4.16 22.74
N HIS A 80 -10.81 4.54 22.41
CA HIS A 80 -11.25 5.92 22.61
C HIS A 80 -11.17 6.28 24.11
N LEU A 81 -10.38 7.30 24.44
CA LEU A 81 -10.36 7.90 25.78
C LEU A 81 -11.56 8.82 25.92
N THR A 82 -12.29 8.66 27.02
CA THR A 82 -13.35 9.58 27.43
C THR A 82 -12.77 10.94 27.83
N GLN A 83 -13.58 11.99 27.82
CA GLN A 83 -13.11 13.35 28.07
C GLN A 83 -12.46 13.52 29.46
N LYS A 84 -13.02 12.88 30.49
CA LYS A 84 -12.45 12.84 31.85
C LYS A 84 -11.10 12.14 31.95
N GLU A 85 -10.81 11.20 31.06
CA GLU A 85 -9.51 10.52 31.04
C GLU A 85 -8.45 11.38 30.35
N ARG A 86 -8.83 12.11 29.29
CA ARG A 86 -7.93 13.06 28.62
C ARG A 86 -7.53 14.23 29.51
N GLU A 87 -8.47 14.75 30.31
CA GLU A 87 -8.19 15.81 31.27
C GLU A 87 -7.21 15.34 32.35
N ARG A 88 -7.38 14.10 32.85
CA ARG A 88 -6.45 13.48 33.80
C ARG A 88 -5.06 13.23 33.19
N GLU A 89 -4.99 12.83 31.92
CA GLU A 89 -3.70 12.75 31.22
C GLU A 89 -3.06 14.13 31.03
N ALA A 90 -3.85 15.17 30.71
CA ALA A 90 -3.34 16.53 30.59
C ALA A 90 -2.83 17.10 31.93
N GLU A 91 -3.47 16.76 33.05
CA GLU A 91 -2.97 17.09 34.40
C GLU A 91 -1.67 16.34 34.72
N ARG A 92 -1.58 15.05 34.35
CA ARG A 92 -0.34 14.28 34.48
C ARG A 92 0.78 14.84 33.63
N GLU A 93 0.48 15.28 32.41
CA GLU A 93 1.43 15.96 31.51
C GLU A 93 1.92 17.28 32.11
N LYS A 94 1.04 18.07 32.74
CA LYS A 94 1.43 19.28 33.47
C LYS A 94 2.39 18.98 34.62
N LEU A 95 2.25 17.82 35.26
CA LEU A 95 3.14 17.32 36.31
C LEU A 95 4.38 16.57 35.76
N GLY A 96 4.58 16.53 34.44
CA GLY A 96 5.71 15.88 33.78
C GLY A 96 5.63 14.36 33.68
N LEU A 97 4.49 13.74 34.01
CA LEU A 97 4.26 12.29 33.90
C LEU A 97 3.60 11.96 32.56
N ILE A 98 4.41 11.59 31.57
CA ILE A 98 3.94 11.28 30.21
C ILE A 98 3.68 9.78 30.05
N SER A 99 2.50 9.41 29.54
CA SER A 99 2.18 8.01 29.22
C SER A 99 2.93 7.55 27.96
N LYS A 100 3.20 6.24 27.83
CA LYS A 100 3.88 5.69 26.63
C LYS A 100 3.10 5.99 25.35
N ASP A 101 1.77 6.01 25.42
CA ASP A 101 0.91 6.32 24.28
C ASP A 101 0.98 7.79 23.89
N ARG A 102 1.02 8.70 24.88
CA ARG A 102 1.24 10.13 24.63
C ARG A 102 2.62 10.42 24.03
N GLN A 103 3.67 9.75 24.50
CA GLN A 103 5.00 9.89 23.93
C GLN A 103 5.01 9.48 22.44
N ARG A 104 4.30 8.39 22.10
CA ARG A 104 4.14 7.95 20.71
C ARG A 104 3.34 8.94 19.86
N GLU A 105 2.29 9.55 20.42
CA GLU A 105 1.54 10.61 19.73
C GLU A 105 2.43 11.81 19.42
N ILE A 106 3.23 12.26 20.40
CA ILE A 106 4.19 13.34 20.23
C ILE A 106 5.22 12.98 19.14
N ASP A 107 5.76 11.76 19.16
CA ASP A 107 6.72 11.29 18.16
C ASP A 107 6.08 11.15 16.76
N MET A 108 4.82 10.72 16.67
CA MET A 108 4.07 10.68 15.41
C MET A 108 3.80 12.08 14.87
N MET A 109 3.46 13.05 15.71
CA MET A 109 3.26 14.44 15.31
C MET A 109 4.57 15.02 14.76
N LYS A 110 5.68 14.85 15.50
CA LYS A 110 7.01 15.27 15.04
C LYS A 110 7.43 14.63 13.69
N ARG A 111 7.00 13.39 13.41
CA ARG A 111 7.30 12.69 12.15
C ARG A 111 6.39 13.09 10.98
N LYS A 112 5.18 13.60 11.26
CA LYS A 112 4.20 13.99 10.23
C LYS A 112 4.57 15.32 9.55
N ASP A 113 5.36 16.15 10.22
CA ASP A 113 5.68 17.50 9.75
C ASP A 113 6.58 17.54 8.50
N ASP A 114 7.32 16.48 8.20
CA ASP A 114 8.25 16.44 7.05
C ASP A 114 7.66 15.82 5.77
N LYS A 115 6.65 14.94 5.89
CA LYS A 115 6.14 14.14 4.75
C LYS A 115 4.83 14.63 4.14
N PHE A 116 4.13 15.55 4.81
CA PHE A 116 2.82 16.05 4.37
C PHE A 116 2.84 17.52 3.93
N LYS A 117 4.01 18.17 3.85
CA LYS A 117 4.12 19.51 3.27
C LYS A 117 3.88 19.40 1.76
N VAL A 118 2.73 19.91 1.31
CA VAL A 118 2.42 20.09 -0.11
C VAL A 118 3.39 21.13 -0.66
N SER A 119 4.32 20.72 -1.51
CA SER A 119 5.24 21.65 -2.16
C SER A 119 4.45 22.58 -3.09
N GLU A 120 4.72 23.89 -3.04
CA GLU A 120 4.08 24.87 -3.92
C GLU A 120 4.38 24.63 -5.42
N LYS A 121 5.52 23.99 -5.70
CA LYS A 121 5.85 23.53 -7.04
C LYS A 121 5.09 22.23 -7.33
N PRO A 122 4.42 22.10 -8.48
CA PRO A 122 3.71 20.88 -8.84
C PRO A 122 4.71 19.72 -8.83
N THR A 123 4.47 18.73 -7.96
CA THR A 123 5.31 17.55 -7.91
C THR A 123 5.17 16.80 -9.22
N ILE A 124 6.29 16.65 -9.94
CA ILE A 124 6.35 15.85 -11.16
C ILE A 124 6.03 14.40 -10.79
N ILE A 125 4.88 13.89 -11.24
CA ILE A 125 4.50 12.49 -11.04
C ILE A 125 5.17 11.67 -12.15
N GLY A 126 6.33 11.09 -11.86
CA GLY A 126 7.02 10.21 -12.82
C GLY A 126 8.54 10.36 -12.80
N THR A 127 9.18 9.88 -13.86
CA THR A 127 10.61 10.11 -14.07
C THR A 127 10.83 11.57 -14.49
N PRO A 128 11.74 12.30 -13.83
CA PRO A 128 11.98 13.70 -14.16
C PRO A 128 12.48 13.80 -15.60
N GLY A 129 11.89 14.70 -16.40
CA GLY A 129 12.26 14.94 -17.79
C GLY A 129 11.47 14.17 -18.85
N LEU A 130 10.56 13.26 -18.45
CA LEU A 130 9.66 12.56 -19.38
C LEU A 130 8.27 13.22 -19.49
N ASP A 131 8.08 14.40 -18.91
CA ASP A 131 6.82 15.12 -19.00
C ASP A 131 6.64 15.76 -20.37
N TYR A 132 5.41 15.84 -20.85
CA TYR A 132 5.08 16.47 -22.14
C TYR A 132 5.55 17.94 -22.24
N VAL A 133 5.66 18.62 -21.10
CA VAL A 133 6.21 19.98 -20.99
C VAL A 133 7.74 19.97 -21.15
N SER A 134 8.43 19.09 -20.43
CA SER A 134 9.90 18.97 -20.48
C SER A 134 10.41 18.49 -21.84
N LEU A 135 9.60 17.70 -22.55
CA LEU A 135 9.90 17.23 -23.91
C LEU A 135 9.58 18.29 -24.99
N GLY A 136 9.04 19.45 -24.62
CA GLY A 136 8.71 20.53 -25.56
C GLY A 136 7.51 20.24 -26.48
N LEU A 137 6.69 19.23 -26.18
CA LEU A 137 5.47 18.95 -26.94
C LEU A 137 4.29 19.84 -26.53
N VAL A 138 4.30 20.33 -25.28
CA VAL A 138 3.21 21.15 -24.73
C VAL A 138 3.78 22.44 -24.14
N ASP A 139 3.39 23.57 -24.73
CA ASP A 139 3.69 24.90 -24.21
C ASP A 139 2.77 25.22 -23.03
N VAL A 140 3.35 25.49 -21.86
CA VAL A 140 2.62 25.78 -20.62
C VAL A 140 1.76 27.05 -20.75
N ASP A 141 2.26 28.04 -21.47
CA ASP A 141 1.60 29.35 -21.61
C ASP A 141 0.34 29.30 -22.49
N LYS A 142 0.24 28.28 -23.36
CA LYS A 142 -0.91 28.09 -24.25
C LYS A 142 -1.98 27.18 -23.64
N LEU A 143 -1.71 26.57 -22.49
CA LEU A 143 -2.69 25.71 -21.83
C LEU A 143 -3.85 26.56 -21.29
N PRO A 144 -5.10 26.27 -21.65
CA PRO A 144 -6.24 26.93 -21.08
C PRO A 144 -6.28 26.67 -19.57
N LYS A 145 -6.12 27.74 -18.78
CA LYS A 145 -6.23 27.68 -17.32
C LYS A 145 -7.70 27.62 -16.96
N TYR A 146 -8.14 26.47 -16.47
CA TYR A 146 -9.47 26.31 -15.91
C TYR A 146 -9.42 26.57 -14.42
N ASP A 147 -10.14 27.59 -13.96
CA ASP A 147 -10.29 27.87 -12.54
C ASP A 147 -11.27 26.86 -11.93
N LEU A 148 -10.75 25.74 -11.42
CA LEU A 148 -11.56 24.84 -10.60
C LEU A 148 -11.84 25.49 -9.26
N THR A 149 -13.11 25.80 -9.00
CA THR A 149 -13.54 26.21 -7.67
C THR A 149 -13.34 25.06 -6.68
N VAL A 150 -13.09 25.39 -5.41
CA VAL A 150 -12.94 24.39 -4.34
C VAL A 150 -14.21 23.52 -4.23
N GLU A 151 -15.37 24.08 -4.54
CA GLU A 151 -16.65 23.35 -4.54
C GLU A 151 -16.72 22.29 -5.62
N ASP A 152 -16.29 22.62 -6.84
CA ASP A 152 -16.27 21.68 -7.96
C ASP A 152 -15.27 20.55 -7.71
N GLY A 153 -14.09 20.87 -7.17
CA GLY A 153 -13.11 19.87 -6.74
C GLY A 153 -13.69 18.89 -5.72
N ARG A 154 -14.41 19.39 -4.71
CA ARG A 154 -15.09 18.56 -3.70
C ARG A 154 -16.21 17.71 -4.29
N ARG A 155 -16.98 18.24 -5.24
CA ARG A 155 -18.05 17.51 -5.95
C ARG A 155 -17.46 16.38 -6.78
N LEU A 156 -16.44 16.66 -7.59
CA LEU A 156 -15.75 15.69 -8.44
C LEU A 156 -15.13 14.55 -7.63
N ALA A 157 -14.46 14.86 -6.52
CA ALA A 157 -13.87 13.83 -5.65
C ALA A 157 -14.94 12.90 -5.04
N LYS A 158 -16.08 13.45 -4.61
CA LYS A 158 -17.20 12.67 -4.07
C LYS A 158 -17.83 11.77 -5.13
N GLU A 159 -18.08 12.30 -6.32
CA GLU A 159 -18.65 11.52 -7.42
C GLU A 159 -17.70 10.42 -7.91
N TYR A 160 -16.41 10.72 -8.05
CA TYR A 160 -15.41 9.70 -8.39
C TYR A 160 -15.39 8.57 -7.37
N SER A 161 -15.39 8.91 -6.07
CA SER A 161 -15.44 7.92 -4.99
C SER A 161 -16.71 7.07 -5.04
N ARG A 162 -17.87 7.69 -5.31
CA ARG A 162 -19.16 6.97 -5.47
C ARG A 162 -19.12 6.00 -6.65
N VAL A 163 -18.65 6.43 -7.81
CA VAL A 163 -18.55 5.61 -9.01
C VAL A 163 -17.58 4.45 -8.79
N LEU A 164 -16.43 4.71 -8.15
CA LEU A 164 -15.45 3.69 -7.83
C LEU A 164 -16.01 2.61 -6.91
N MET A 165 -16.71 3.01 -5.84
CA MET A 165 -17.34 2.07 -4.92
C MET A 165 -18.46 1.28 -5.57
N ARG A 166 -19.27 1.91 -6.44
CA ARG A 166 -20.29 1.20 -7.22
C ARG A 166 -19.69 0.12 -8.11
N LYS A 167 -18.62 0.46 -8.85
CA LYS A 167 -17.88 -0.50 -9.69
C LYS A 167 -17.28 -1.64 -8.87
N HIS A 168 -16.70 -1.31 -7.71
CA HIS A 168 -16.13 -2.32 -6.82
C HIS A 168 -17.20 -3.29 -6.30
N ARG A 169 -18.34 -2.80 -5.82
CA ARG A 169 -19.45 -3.65 -5.36
C ARG A 169 -20.00 -4.52 -6.49
N ALA A 170 -20.16 -3.96 -7.69
CA ALA A 170 -20.62 -4.73 -8.86
C ALA A 170 -19.65 -5.87 -9.20
N ARG A 171 -18.33 -5.61 -9.14
CA ARG A 171 -17.29 -6.62 -9.32
C ARG A 171 -17.37 -7.72 -8.24
N GLN A 172 -17.46 -7.33 -6.97
CA GLN A 172 -17.57 -8.28 -5.85
C GLN A 172 -18.82 -9.17 -5.97
N ALA A 173 -19.96 -8.60 -6.40
CA ALA A 173 -21.17 -9.37 -6.64
C ALA A 173 -21.00 -10.36 -7.80
N ALA A 174 -20.34 -9.95 -8.90
CA ALA A 174 -20.05 -10.84 -10.02
C ALA A 174 -19.10 -11.98 -9.63
N GLU A 175 -18.02 -11.68 -8.90
CA GLU A 175 -17.05 -12.67 -8.42
C GLU A 175 -17.66 -13.67 -7.43
N SER A 176 -18.49 -13.19 -6.49
CA SER A 176 -19.17 -14.06 -5.54
C SER A 176 -20.20 -14.98 -6.21
N ASN A 177 -20.95 -14.47 -7.19
CA ASN A 177 -21.86 -15.28 -8.00
C ASN A 177 -21.11 -16.32 -8.83
N LEU A 178 -20.00 -15.95 -9.47
CA LEU A 178 -19.14 -16.87 -10.21
C LEU A 178 -18.63 -17.98 -9.29
N LEU A 179 -18.16 -17.63 -8.09
CA LEU A 179 -17.69 -18.60 -7.11
C LEU A 179 -18.80 -19.56 -6.67
N ARG A 180 -20.02 -19.06 -6.44
CA ARG A 180 -21.19 -19.88 -6.09
C ARG A 180 -21.49 -20.89 -7.20
N MET A 181 -21.61 -20.43 -8.44
CA MET A 181 -21.87 -21.31 -9.60
C MET A 181 -20.76 -22.35 -9.79
N LYS A 182 -19.50 -21.97 -9.58
CA LYS A 182 -18.36 -22.91 -9.65
C LYS A 182 -18.44 -23.99 -8.58
N LYS A 183 -18.81 -23.64 -7.34
CA LYS A 183 -19.02 -24.60 -6.25
C LYS A 183 -20.18 -25.53 -6.55
N GLU A 184 -21.29 -25.01 -7.04
CA GLU A 184 -22.45 -25.83 -7.44
C GLU A 184 -22.10 -26.80 -8.57
N ALA A 185 -21.35 -26.36 -9.58
CA ALA A 185 -20.86 -27.23 -10.65
C ALA A 185 -19.95 -28.34 -10.12
N ALA A 186 -18.98 -28.00 -9.25
CA ALA A 186 -18.10 -28.98 -8.62
C ALA A 186 -18.88 -30.00 -7.77
N ASN A 187 -19.85 -29.54 -6.99
CA ASN A 187 -20.73 -30.40 -6.18
C ASN A 187 -21.61 -31.31 -7.03
N ARG A 188 -22.10 -30.84 -8.19
CA ARG A 188 -22.86 -31.69 -9.13
C ARG A 188 -21.99 -32.77 -9.75
N ILE A 189 -20.73 -32.46 -10.06
CA ILE A 189 -19.78 -33.44 -10.59
C ILE A 189 -19.46 -34.48 -9.52
N SER A 190 -19.08 -34.06 -8.31
CA SER A 190 -18.71 -34.97 -7.21
C SER A 190 -19.91 -35.73 -6.62
N GLY A 191 -21.12 -35.15 -6.65
CA GLY A 191 -22.35 -35.79 -6.21
C GLY A 191 -22.87 -36.85 -7.19
N LYS A 192 -22.65 -36.68 -8.50
CA LYS A 192 -22.95 -37.72 -9.51
C LYS A 192 -22.01 -38.92 -9.42
N GLU A 193 -20.80 -38.73 -8.91
CA GLU A 193 -19.80 -39.79 -8.69
C GLU A 193 -20.13 -40.68 -7.48
N LYS A 194 -20.98 -40.22 -6.54
CA LYS A 194 -21.41 -40.99 -5.36
C LYS A 194 -22.67 -41.84 -5.56
N ILE A 195 -23.33 -41.72 -6.72
CA ILE A 195 -24.61 -42.40 -7.02
C ILE A 195 -24.41 -43.52 -8.09
N ARG A 196 -23.16 -43.80 -8.49
CA ARG A 196 -22.78 -44.98 -9.28
C ARG A 196 -21.96 -45.93 -8.41
#